data_AF-A0A314ZTY0-F1
#
_entry.id   AF-A0A314ZTY0-F1
#
_cell.length_a   1.000
_cell.length_b   1.000
_cell.length_c   1.000
_cell.angle_alpha   90.00
_cell.angle_beta   90.00
_cell.angle_gamma   90.00
#
_symmetry.space_group_name_H-M   'P 1'
#
loop_
_entity.id
_entity.type
_entity.pdbx_description
1 polymer ?
#
loop_
_entity_poly.entity_id
_entity_poly.type
_entity_poly.pdbx_seq_one_letter_code
_entity_poly.pdbx_strand_id
1 'polypeptide(L)'
;MNKRNLMIGIIALGISLMCLIPASAAGFTPQNNALPDNFDFSDNYYTVYGGPDVSANIVGDNEFYRGDSVTLNINLMNKGLITGFRSEEDDDPIDELDQKLQQQEMSYESQRTTAIGIVAILASPDPNVEVKSGPQEAGSLAAGEQTSSPVMFNVEFSENAPSGDYPLILSLYYGYQKNVQVSGDNETSLGVTNLDVGLWYDVGSQNVTIPVNVKKEAQFEVTNVSGHLAIGEEGMLHATYTNTGDEPVKDAIVRISAANPFSTTDDQAYLGDLDSGESAVAVFKLKVGDTAIEKPYAINSEIKYEDTKGHDRVSDNVKIKTQVSASSNSYTGGLMLPAGFVIAALVIGAIVLYIRRKQGQKPEE
;
A
#
# COMPACT_ATOMS: atom_id res chain seq x y z
N MET A 1 -38.30 24.22 21.58
CA MET A 1 -37.99 24.04 20.15
C MET A 1 -38.15 22.57 19.74
N ASN A 2 -38.78 22.27 18.60
CA ASN A 2 -39.07 20.89 18.16
C ASN A 2 -37.78 20.23 17.65
N LYS A 3 -37.42 19.01 18.11
CA LYS A 3 -36.18 18.27 17.75
C LYS A 3 -35.86 18.25 16.24
N ARG A 4 -36.89 18.43 15.41
CA ARG A 4 -36.83 18.48 13.95
C ARG A 4 -36.00 19.66 13.37
N ASN A 5 -36.02 20.85 13.98
CA ASN A 5 -35.30 22.00 13.43
C ASN A 5 -33.79 21.97 13.75
N LEU A 6 -33.43 21.48 14.94
CA LEU A 6 -32.05 21.19 15.32
C LEU A 6 -31.44 20.12 14.38
N MET A 7 -32.23 19.10 14.05
CA MET A 7 -31.82 18.03 13.14
C MET A 7 -31.59 18.54 11.70
N ILE A 8 -32.40 19.48 11.20
CA ILE A 8 -32.22 20.07 9.86
C ILE A 8 -30.95 20.93 9.78
N GLY A 9 -30.62 21.70 10.83
CA GLY A 9 -29.36 22.47 10.89
C GLY A 9 -28.11 21.59 10.94
N ILE A 10 -28.16 20.50 11.72
CA ILE A 10 -27.08 19.50 11.81
C ILE A 10 -26.83 18.81 10.47
N ILE A 11 -27.89 18.44 9.74
CA ILE A 11 -27.79 17.80 8.43
C ILE A 11 -27.21 18.76 7.38
N ALA A 12 -27.61 20.03 7.38
CA ALA A 12 -27.10 21.02 6.44
C ALA A 12 -25.59 21.32 6.64
N LEU A 13 -25.13 21.33 7.91
CA LEU A 13 -23.72 21.57 8.23
C LEU A 13 -22.81 20.41 7.79
N GLY A 14 -23.24 19.16 7.97
CA GLY A 14 -22.51 17.97 7.50
C GLY A 14 -22.35 17.95 5.97
N ILE A 15 -23.45 18.19 5.24
CA ILE A 15 -23.43 18.26 3.76
C ILE A 15 -22.54 19.41 3.29
N SER A 16 -22.57 20.56 3.99
CA SER A 16 -21.71 21.70 3.66
C SER A 16 -20.23 21.40 3.89
N LEU A 17 -19.86 20.70 4.97
CA LEU A 17 -18.47 20.31 5.20
C LEU A 17 -17.96 19.41 4.07
N MET A 18 -18.74 18.40 3.66
CA MET A 18 -18.33 17.47 2.62
C MET A 18 -18.10 18.14 1.25
N CYS A 19 -18.86 19.19 0.92
CA CYS A 19 -18.68 19.95 -0.32
C CYS A 19 -17.52 20.96 -0.28
N LEU A 20 -17.11 21.41 0.91
CA LEU A 20 -16.08 22.44 1.09
C LEU A 20 -14.68 21.85 1.32
N ILE A 21 -14.59 20.58 1.70
CA ILE A 21 -13.30 19.94 1.98
C ILE A 21 -12.74 19.34 0.68
N PRO A 22 -11.55 19.76 0.23
CA PRO A 22 -10.90 19.17 -0.94
C PRO A 22 -10.66 17.67 -0.73
N ALA A 23 -10.63 16.90 -1.82
CA ALA A 23 -10.39 15.45 -1.80
C ALA A 23 -9.03 15.03 -1.18
N SER A 24 -8.18 15.98 -0.81
CA SER A 24 -6.90 15.76 -0.12
C SER A 24 -6.81 16.66 1.12
N ALA A 25 -6.18 16.15 2.18
CA ALA A 25 -6.01 16.87 3.44
C ALA A 25 -5.17 18.16 3.34
N ALA A 26 -4.47 18.39 2.22
CA ALA A 26 -3.48 19.46 2.07
C ALA A 26 -4.05 20.87 1.81
N GLY A 27 -5.37 21.03 1.68
CA GLY A 27 -5.96 22.28 1.17
C GLY A 27 -7.11 22.90 1.99
N PHE A 28 -7.48 22.34 3.15
CA PHE A 28 -8.59 22.90 3.92
C PHE A 28 -8.09 23.91 4.96
N THR A 29 -8.30 25.20 4.67
CA THR A 29 -8.35 26.25 5.71
C THR A 29 -9.80 26.43 6.12
N PRO A 30 -10.15 26.27 7.42
CA PRO A 30 -11.48 26.62 7.89
C PRO A 30 -11.76 28.08 7.54
N GLN A 31 -12.82 28.33 6.78
CA GLN A 31 -13.33 29.69 6.61
C GLN A 31 -13.75 30.18 8.00
N ASN A 32 -13.26 31.35 8.39
CA ASN A 32 -13.68 32.00 9.63
C ASN A 32 -15.16 32.35 9.46
N ASN A 33 -16.06 31.57 10.04
CA ASN A 33 -17.49 31.83 9.95
C ASN A 33 -17.76 33.21 10.55
N ALA A 34 -18.22 34.14 9.69
CA ALA A 34 -18.61 35.47 10.12
C ALA A 34 -19.69 35.37 11.21
N LEU A 35 -19.64 36.30 12.17
CA LEU A 35 -20.68 36.42 13.18
C LEU A 35 -22.03 36.62 12.48
N PRO A 36 -23.08 35.86 12.87
CA PRO A 36 -24.43 36.11 12.36
C PRO A 36 -24.85 37.56 12.63
N ASP A 37 -25.54 38.20 11.69
CA ASP A 37 -25.94 39.62 11.75
C ASP A 37 -26.84 39.98 12.96
N ASN A 38 -27.38 38.96 13.64
CA ASN A 38 -28.26 39.06 14.81
C ASN A 38 -27.60 38.62 16.13
N PHE A 39 -26.27 38.47 16.17
CA PHE A 39 -25.56 38.09 17.39
C PHE A 39 -25.19 39.34 18.20
N ASP A 40 -25.73 39.48 19.41
CA ASP A 40 -25.40 40.56 20.34
C ASP A 40 -24.71 40.00 21.58
N PHE A 41 -23.45 40.36 21.79
CA PHE A 41 -22.68 39.87 22.95
C PHE A 41 -23.12 40.51 24.28
N SER A 42 -24.05 41.47 24.27
CA SER A 42 -24.55 42.10 25.49
C SER A 42 -25.35 41.17 26.40
N ASP A 43 -25.97 40.13 25.86
CA ASP A 43 -26.93 39.26 26.57
C ASP A 43 -26.40 37.82 26.72
N ASN A 44 -25.08 37.65 26.81
CA ASN A 44 -24.44 36.36 27.00
C ASN A 44 -24.25 36.11 28.50
N TYR A 45 -24.97 35.15 29.08
CA TYR A 45 -24.90 34.89 30.53
C TYR A 45 -23.75 33.96 30.91
N TYR A 46 -23.40 33.00 30.04
CA TYR A 46 -22.33 32.04 30.28
C TYR A 46 -21.35 31.92 29.13
N THR A 47 -20.07 31.76 29.48
CA THR A 47 -19.04 31.25 28.56
C THR A 47 -18.62 29.85 29.01
N VAL A 48 -18.69 28.88 28.11
CA VAL A 48 -18.26 27.50 28.37
C VAL A 48 -16.97 27.18 27.63
N TYR A 49 -16.02 26.56 28.35
CA TYR A 49 -14.73 26.16 27.81
C TYR A 49 -14.67 24.66 27.55
N GLY A 50 -13.88 24.28 26.56
CA GLY A 50 -13.81 22.90 26.07
C GLY A 50 -14.44 22.77 24.69
N GLY A 51 -14.52 21.54 24.21
CA GLY A 51 -14.97 21.25 22.86
C GLY A 51 -14.86 19.76 22.56
N PRO A 52 -15.19 19.36 21.33
CA PRO A 52 -15.07 17.98 20.92
C PRO A 52 -13.61 17.53 20.87
N ASP A 53 -13.38 16.28 21.24
CA ASP A 53 -12.06 15.62 21.15
C ASP A 53 -12.26 14.22 20.57
N VAL A 54 -12.17 14.11 19.25
CA VAL A 54 -12.44 12.87 18.52
C VAL A 54 -11.17 12.04 18.43
N SER A 55 -11.20 10.87 19.08
CA SER A 55 -10.18 9.84 18.97
C SER A 55 -10.58 8.76 17.96
N ALA A 56 -9.59 8.07 17.39
CA ALA A 56 -9.81 7.05 16.36
C ALA A 56 -9.02 5.78 16.67
N ASN A 57 -9.58 4.61 16.36
CA ASN A 57 -8.92 3.31 16.53
C ASN A 57 -9.26 2.37 15.38
N ILE A 58 -8.30 1.53 14.97
CA ILE A 58 -8.53 0.46 13.99
C ILE A 58 -9.40 -0.63 14.62
N VAL A 59 -10.38 -1.12 13.86
CA VAL A 59 -11.17 -2.30 14.19
C VAL A 59 -10.61 -3.48 13.40
N GLY A 60 -9.94 -4.41 14.09
CA GLY A 60 -9.31 -5.59 13.49
C GLY A 60 -7.78 -5.51 13.51
N ASP A 61 -7.15 -6.17 12.54
CA ASP A 61 -5.70 -6.23 12.43
C ASP A 61 -5.12 -4.93 11.85
N ASN A 62 -3.90 -4.60 12.29
CA ASN A 62 -3.13 -3.49 11.74
C ASN A 62 -1.82 -3.96 11.09
N GLU A 63 -1.61 -5.27 10.92
CA GLU A 63 -0.42 -5.84 10.31
C GLU A 63 -0.77 -6.53 8.98
N PHE A 64 -0.14 -6.08 7.90
CA PHE A 64 -0.44 -6.47 6.52
C PHE A 64 0.81 -6.96 5.79
N TYR A 65 0.62 -7.61 4.65
CA TYR A 65 1.70 -8.06 3.77
C TYR A 65 1.91 -7.08 2.61
N ARG A 66 3.02 -7.23 1.91
CA ARG A 66 3.31 -6.42 0.72
C ARG A 66 2.35 -6.83 -0.40
N GLY A 67 1.91 -5.87 -1.21
CA GLY A 67 0.93 -6.14 -2.27
C GLY A 67 -0.52 -6.28 -1.77
N ASP A 68 -0.76 -6.26 -0.46
CA ASP A 68 -2.12 -6.36 0.08
C ASP A 68 -2.98 -5.16 -0.34
N SER A 69 -4.26 -5.44 -0.64
CA SER A 69 -5.32 -4.44 -0.79
C SER A 69 -6.39 -4.74 0.26
N VAL A 70 -6.53 -3.86 1.24
CA VAL A 70 -7.38 -4.08 2.42
C VAL A 70 -8.30 -2.91 2.68
N THR A 71 -9.41 -3.18 3.38
CA THR A 71 -10.29 -2.13 3.91
C THR A 71 -10.00 -1.94 5.40
N LEU A 72 -9.42 -0.80 5.75
CA LEU A 72 -9.25 -0.38 7.13
C LEU A 72 -10.58 0.15 7.68
N ASN A 73 -11.07 -0.48 8.74
CA ASN A 73 -12.25 -0.04 9.47
C ASN A 73 -11.80 0.78 10.68
N ILE A 74 -12.18 2.05 10.75
CA ILE A 74 -11.77 2.96 11.83
C ILE A 74 -12.99 3.39 12.64
N ASN A 75 -13.00 3.06 13.93
CA ASN A 75 -14.01 3.52 14.87
C ASN A 75 -13.60 4.88 15.46
N LEU A 76 -14.53 5.84 15.49
CA LEU A 76 -14.31 7.15 16.10
C LEU A 76 -15.07 7.25 17.42
N MET A 77 -14.48 7.93 18.40
CA MET A 77 -15.10 8.20 19.69
C MET A 77 -14.83 9.64 20.12
N ASN A 78 -15.88 10.39 20.43
CA ASN A 78 -15.74 11.74 20.96
C ASN A 78 -15.56 11.69 22.48
N LYS A 79 -14.37 12.08 22.94
CA LYS A 79 -13.97 12.20 24.34
C LYS A 79 -13.98 13.66 24.80
N GLY A 80 -14.61 14.54 24.04
CA GLY A 80 -14.74 15.96 24.35
C GLY A 80 -15.34 16.19 25.74
N LEU A 81 -14.77 17.15 26.46
CA LEU A 81 -15.18 17.49 27.82
C LEU A 81 -15.37 18.99 27.93
N ILE A 82 -16.27 19.38 28.82
CA ILE A 82 -16.33 20.76 29.29
C ILE A 82 -15.24 20.94 30.34
N THR A 83 -14.35 21.90 30.12
CA THR A 83 -13.18 22.14 30.97
C THR A 83 -13.36 23.31 31.91
N GLY A 84 -14.40 24.12 31.72
CA GLY A 84 -14.72 25.23 32.60
C GLY A 84 -15.98 25.97 32.19
N PHE A 85 -16.46 26.80 33.11
CA PHE A 85 -17.60 27.67 32.93
C PHE A 85 -17.26 29.02 33.56
N ARG A 86 -17.70 30.10 32.94
CA ARG A 86 -17.66 31.45 33.49
C ARG A 86 -19.04 32.07 33.34
N SER A 87 -19.57 32.62 34.44
CA SER A 87 -20.74 33.51 34.36
C SER A 87 -20.24 34.90 33.97
N GLU A 88 -20.93 35.55 33.06
CA GLU A 88 -20.62 36.92 32.61
C GLU A 88 -21.48 37.98 33.33
N GLU A 89 -22.39 37.56 34.21
CA GLU A 89 -23.19 38.49 35.02
C GLU A 89 -22.43 39.03 36.24
N ASP A 90 -22.80 40.25 36.64
CA ASP A 90 -22.38 40.88 37.89
C ASP A 90 -23.17 40.33 39.11
N ASP A 91 -22.67 40.53 40.33
CA ASP A 91 -23.24 40.03 41.61
C ASP A 91 -24.64 40.63 42.00
N ASP A 92 -25.37 41.22 41.06
CA ASP A 92 -26.66 41.85 41.30
C ASP A 92 -27.81 40.80 41.40
N PRO A 93 -28.86 41.09 42.18
CA PRO A 93 -30.01 40.18 42.28
C PRO A 93 -30.76 40.09 40.94
N ILE A 94 -30.65 38.93 40.31
CA ILE A 94 -31.34 38.57 39.06
C ILE A 94 -32.82 38.24 39.25
N ASP A 95 -33.64 38.64 38.28
CA ASP A 95 -35.06 38.36 38.27
C ASP A 95 -35.37 36.90 37.84
N GLU A 96 -36.64 36.49 37.97
CA GLU A 96 -37.04 35.11 37.64
C GLU A 96 -36.95 34.80 36.13
N LEU A 97 -37.04 35.81 35.26
CA LEU A 97 -36.90 35.63 33.81
C LEU A 97 -35.44 35.37 33.45
N ASP A 98 -34.52 36.19 33.96
CA ASP A 98 -33.08 36.04 33.77
C ASP A 98 -32.58 34.70 34.30
N GLN A 99 -33.05 34.27 35.48
CA GLN A 99 -32.73 32.93 36.01
C GLN A 99 -33.14 31.80 35.05
N LYS A 100 -34.28 31.93 34.36
CA LYS A 100 -34.73 30.93 33.38
C LYS A 100 -33.95 31.01 32.08
N LEU A 101 -33.66 32.20 31.59
CA LEU A 101 -32.84 32.40 30.39
C LEU A 101 -31.43 31.83 30.61
N GLN A 102 -30.81 32.12 31.74
CA GLN A 102 -29.55 31.53 32.18
C GLN A 102 -29.55 30.00 32.16
N GLN A 103 -30.58 29.38 32.74
CA GLN A 103 -30.71 27.93 32.75
C GLN A 103 -30.88 27.37 31.33
N GLN A 104 -31.58 28.08 30.45
CA GLN A 104 -31.73 27.70 29.05
C GLN A 104 -30.42 27.82 28.28
N GLU A 105 -29.70 28.92 28.43
CA GLU A 105 -28.38 29.12 27.80
C GLU A 105 -27.41 28.05 28.25
N MET A 106 -27.30 27.78 29.56
CA MET A 106 -26.44 26.73 30.09
C MET A 106 -26.77 25.34 29.49
N SER A 107 -28.05 25.04 29.28
CA SER A 107 -28.49 23.80 28.62
C SER A 107 -28.01 23.72 27.17
N TYR A 108 -28.02 24.83 26.43
CA TYR A 108 -27.47 24.90 25.07
C TYR A 108 -25.94 24.87 25.05
N GLU A 109 -25.27 25.65 25.91
CA GLU A 109 -23.81 25.67 26.04
C GLU A 109 -23.23 24.29 26.39
N SER A 110 -23.98 23.47 27.15
CA SER A 110 -23.56 22.10 27.47
C SER A 110 -23.36 21.19 26.25
N GLN A 111 -23.91 21.57 25.09
CA GLN A 111 -23.78 20.81 23.83
C GLN A 111 -22.50 21.14 23.05
N ARG A 112 -21.71 22.12 23.50
CA ARG A 112 -20.44 22.56 22.89
C ARG A 112 -19.45 21.43 22.58
N THR A 113 -19.47 20.35 23.36
CA THR A 113 -18.56 19.21 23.18
C THR A 113 -18.99 18.25 22.08
N THR A 114 -20.14 18.46 21.44
CA THR A 114 -20.62 17.61 20.34
C THR A 114 -19.86 17.90 19.06
N ALA A 115 -19.26 16.87 18.47
CA ALA A 115 -18.71 16.94 17.12
C ALA A 115 -19.83 16.71 16.11
N ILE A 116 -20.11 17.71 15.27
CA ILE A 116 -21.25 17.72 14.36
C ILE A 116 -20.76 17.48 12.94
N GLY A 117 -21.32 16.47 12.26
CA GLY A 117 -21.01 16.18 10.85
C GLY A 117 -19.53 15.93 10.60
N ILE A 118 -18.94 14.99 11.34
CA ILE A 118 -17.55 14.59 11.23
C ILE A 118 -17.29 14.04 9.82
N VAL A 119 -16.31 14.62 9.14
CA VAL A 119 -15.72 14.14 7.89
C VAL A 119 -14.29 13.70 8.18
N ALA A 120 -13.98 12.46 7.81
CA ALA A 120 -12.70 11.82 8.01
C ALA A 120 -11.97 11.64 6.67
N ILE A 121 -10.70 12.01 6.62
CA ILE A 121 -9.83 11.86 5.44
C ILE A 121 -8.57 11.15 5.89
N LEU A 122 -8.29 9.97 5.32
CA LEU A 122 -7.07 9.23 5.60
C LEU A 122 -6.06 9.45 4.48
N ALA A 123 -4.82 9.74 4.84
CA ALA A 123 -3.72 9.88 3.89
C ALA A 123 -2.47 9.16 4.41
N SER A 124 -1.68 8.62 3.49
CA SER A 124 -0.34 8.12 3.80
C SER A 124 0.70 9.19 3.44
N PRO A 125 1.67 9.47 4.31
CA PRO A 125 2.85 10.25 3.94
C PRO A 125 3.86 9.45 3.11
N ASP A 126 3.79 8.11 3.11
CA ASP A 126 4.71 7.22 2.42
C ASP A 126 4.12 6.71 1.09
N PRO A 127 4.85 6.81 -0.04
CA PRO A 127 4.37 6.38 -1.35
C PRO A 127 4.18 4.86 -1.49
N ASN A 128 4.72 4.04 -0.59
CA ASN A 128 4.53 2.59 -0.60
C ASN A 128 3.19 2.15 -0.02
N VAL A 129 2.44 3.06 0.60
CA VAL A 129 1.10 2.81 1.12
C VAL A 129 0.14 3.83 0.54
N GLU A 130 -0.81 3.40 -0.26
CA GLU A 130 -1.72 4.29 -0.97
C GLU A 130 -3.15 4.15 -0.45
N VAL A 131 -3.76 5.26 -0.04
CA VAL A 131 -5.17 5.30 0.34
C VAL A 131 -5.99 5.58 -0.92
N LYS A 132 -6.83 4.61 -1.33
CA LYS A 132 -7.68 4.70 -2.53
C LYS A 132 -9.03 5.35 -2.26
N SER A 133 -9.47 5.35 -1.01
CA SER A 133 -10.74 5.96 -0.60
C SER A 133 -10.64 7.49 -0.51
N GLY A 134 -11.72 8.18 -0.88
CA GLY A 134 -11.90 9.59 -0.59
C GLY A 134 -12.45 9.86 0.82
N PRO A 135 -12.89 11.10 1.10
CA PRO A 135 -13.47 11.49 2.39
C PRO A 135 -14.64 10.58 2.81
N GLN A 136 -14.72 10.25 4.09
CA GLN A 136 -15.77 9.42 4.70
C GLN A 136 -16.55 10.23 5.73
N GLU A 137 -17.88 10.15 5.72
CA GLU A 137 -18.71 10.75 6.75
C GLU A 137 -18.88 9.80 7.94
N ALA A 138 -18.70 10.32 9.15
CA ALA A 138 -18.91 9.58 10.40
C ALA A 138 -20.15 10.05 11.17
N GLY A 139 -20.90 11.01 10.63
CA GLY A 139 -22.07 11.59 11.30
C GLY A 139 -21.68 12.52 12.46
N SER A 140 -22.56 12.67 13.45
CA SER A 140 -22.30 13.49 14.63
C SER A 140 -22.12 12.61 15.86
N LEU A 141 -21.22 12.99 16.76
CA LEU A 141 -20.94 12.27 18.01
C LEU A 141 -21.05 13.24 19.18
N ALA A 142 -22.01 13.00 20.08
CA ALA A 142 -22.03 13.67 21.37
C ALA A 142 -20.84 13.20 22.23
N ALA A 143 -20.53 13.93 23.30
CA ALA A 143 -19.47 13.52 24.22
C ALA A 143 -19.77 12.13 24.82
N GLY A 144 -18.78 11.24 24.77
CA GLY A 144 -18.88 9.85 25.20
C GLY A 144 -19.44 8.89 24.15
N GLU A 145 -19.95 9.38 23.02
CA GLU A 145 -20.43 8.53 21.93
C GLU A 145 -19.31 8.05 21.01
N GLN A 146 -19.58 6.92 20.36
CA GLN A 146 -18.76 6.36 19.30
C GLN A 146 -19.59 6.11 18.06
N THR A 147 -18.93 5.96 16.91
CA THR A 147 -19.60 5.65 15.65
C THR A 147 -20.39 4.35 15.72
N SER A 148 -21.63 4.37 15.25
CA SER A 148 -22.48 3.17 15.12
C SER A 148 -21.95 2.18 14.07
N SER A 149 -21.16 2.67 13.12
CA SER A 149 -20.44 1.86 12.13
C SER A 149 -19.10 2.53 11.83
N PRO A 150 -18.00 1.77 11.75
CA PRO A 150 -16.69 2.32 11.43
C PRO A 150 -16.67 3.02 10.06
N VAL A 151 -15.86 4.07 9.93
CA VAL A 151 -15.52 4.62 8.61
C VAL A 151 -14.53 3.69 7.91
N MET A 152 -14.66 3.54 6.59
CA MET A 152 -13.93 2.53 5.82
C MET A 152 -13.00 3.17 4.80
N PHE A 153 -11.72 2.79 4.83
CA PHE A 153 -10.72 3.26 3.87
C PHE A 153 -10.04 2.07 3.19
N ASN A 154 -10.10 2.03 1.86
CA ASN A 154 -9.34 1.06 1.08
C ASN A 154 -7.89 1.54 0.97
N VAL A 155 -6.97 0.67 1.37
CA VAL A 155 -5.53 0.93 1.42
C VAL A 155 -4.80 -0.18 0.67
N GLU A 156 -3.86 0.22 -0.18
CA GLU A 156 -2.99 -0.68 -0.93
C GLU A 156 -1.55 -0.54 -0.44
N PHE A 157 -0.90 -1.67 -0.21
CA PHE A 157 0.51 -1.77 0.12
C PHE A 157 1.29 -2.17 -1.13
N SER A 158 2.36 -1.46 -1.45
CA SER A 158 3.23 -1.78 -2.60
C SER A 158 3.85 -3.18 -2.44
N GLU A 159 4.00 -3.92 -3.54
CA GLU A 159 4.74 -5.21 -3.58
C GLU A 159 6.20 -5.06 -3.09
N ASN A 160 6.75 -3.85 -3.21
CA ASN A 160 8.11 -3.51 -2.80
C ASN A 160 8.17 -2.68 -1.50
N ALA A 161 7.06 -2.56 -0.77
CA ALA A 161 7.03 -1.81 0.49
C ALA A 161 8.04 -2.41 1.49
N PRO A 162 8.98 -1.63 2.05
CA PRO A 162 9.81 -2.09 3.15
C PRO A 162 8.97 -2.58 4.34
N SER A 163 9.44 -3.59 5.07
CA SER A 163 8.76 -3.99 6.31
C SER A 163 8.90 -2.90 7.38
N GLY A 164 7.91 -2.80 8.27
CA GLY A 164 7.91 -1.83 9.37
C GLY A 164 6.63 -1.03 9.49
N ASP A 165 6.67 0.02 10.32
CA ASP A 165 5.51 0.84 10.65
C ASP A 165 5.31 2.00 9.66
N TYR A 166 4.07 2.16 9.21
CA TYR A 166 3.61 3.22 8.33
C TYR A 166 2.55 4.05 9.06
N PRO A 167 2.85 5.30 9.44
CA PRO A 167 1.90 6.16 10.13
C PRO A 167 0.94 6.81 9.13
N LEU A 168 -0.31 6.35 9.07
CA LEU A 168 -1.34 7.02 8.30
C LEU A 168 -1.89 8.21 9.09
N ILE A 169 -2.19 9.31 8.41
CA ILE A 169 -2.73 10.53 9.01
C ILE A 169 -4.22 10.61 8.73
N LEU A 170 -5.03 10.51 9.78
CA LEU A 170 -6.47 10.71 9.73
C LEU A 170 -6.79 12.16 10.11
N SER A 171 -7.13 12.97 9.12
CA SER A 171 -7.62 14.33 9.33
C SER A 171 -9.13 14.32 9.52
N LEU A 172 -9.57 14.83 10.65
CA LEU A 172 -10.97 14.95 11.05
C LEU A 172 -11.38 16.42 10.98
N TYR A 173 -12.53 16.68 10.35
CA TYR A 173 -13.16 17.98 10.31
C TYR A 173 -14.58 17.85 10.82
N TYR A 174 -15.01 18.76 11.68
CA TYR A 174 -16.35 18.73 12.25
C TYR A 174 -16.82 20.13 12.59
N GLY A 175 -18.12 20.36 12.54
CA GLY A 175 -18.73 21.53 13.16
C GLY A 175 -18.82 21.37 14.67
N TYR A 176 -18.81 22.47 15.41
CA TYR A 176 -19.16 22.49 16.82
C TYR A 176 -19.80 23.83 17.17
N GLN A 177 -20.64 23.83 18.21
CA GLN A 177 -21.23 25.07 18.71
C GLN A 177 -20.14 25.86 19.45
N LYS A 178 -19.81 27.04 18.95
CA LYS A 178 -18.82 27.95 19.53
C LYS A 178 -19.41 28.87 20.59
N ASN A 179 -20.69 29.22 20.45
CA ASN A 179 -21.44 29.96 21.45
C ASN A 179 -22.96 29.81 21.22
N VAL A 180 -23.74 30.04 22.26
CA VAL A 180 -25.17 30.32 22.18
C VAL A 180 -25.45 31.70 22.78
N GLN A 181 -26.58 32.28 22.39
CA GLN A 181 -27.23 33.40 23.04
C GLN A 181 -28.72 33.07 23.14
N VAL A 182 -29.36 33.45 24.25
CA VAL A 182 -30.81 33.30 24.42
C VAL A 182 -31.43 34.61 24.87
N SER A 183 -32.62 34.92 24.38
CA SER A 183 -33.39 36.09 24.81
C SER A 183 -34.89 35.78 24.82
N GLY A 184 -35.68 36.55 25.56
CA GLY A 184 -37.14 36.35 25.62
C GLY A 184 -37.85 37.44 26.41
N ASP A 185 -39.18 37.47 26.32
CA ASP A 185 -39.96 38.63 26.76
C ASP A 185 -40.50 38.52 28.20
N ASN A 186 -41.00 37.35 28.60
CA ASN A 186 -41.65 37.16 29.91
C ASN A 186 -41.52 35.72 30.41
N GLU A 187 -41.48 35.57 31.74
CA GLU A 187 -41.63 34.29 32.41
C GLU A 187 -43.11 33.89 32.49
N THR A 188 -43.40 32.61 32.27
CA THR A 188 -44.68 31.99 32.57
C THR A 188 -44.50 30.61 33.18
N SER A 189 -45.57 30.05 33.75
CA SER A 189 -45.62 28.67 34.24
C SER A 189 -45.31 27.60 33.19
N LEU A 190 -45.34 27.95 31.89
CA LEU A 190 -44.99 27.08 30.77
C LEU A 190 -43.56 27.30 30.23
N GLY A 191 -42.83 28.30 30.76
CA GLY A 191 -41.49 28.70 30.32
C GLY A 191 -41.41 30.16 29.89
N VAL A 192 -40.31 30.53 29.21
CA VAL A 192 -40.09 31.88 28.66
C VAL A 192 -40.88 32.06 27.36
N THR A 193 -41.63 33.15 27.23
CA THR A 193 -42.36 33.50 26.00
C THR A 193 -41.46 34.22 25.00
N ASN A 194 -41.72 34.03 23.69
CA ASN A 194 -40.94 34.62 22.61
C ASN A 194 -39.43 34.34 22.73
N LEU A 195 -39.09 33.14 23.23
CA LEU A 195 -37.72 32.67 23.33
C LEU A 195 -37.06 32.66 21.94
N ASP A 196 -36.03 33.48 21.78
CA ASP A 196 -35.11 33.47 20.65
C ASP A 196 -33.78 32.84 21.06
N VAL A 197 -33.17 32.10 20.13
CA VAL A 197 -31.92 31.36 20.37
C VAL A 197 -30.98 31.56 19.20
N GLY A 198 -29.91 32.32 19.43
CA GLY A 198 -28.81 32.51 18.50
C GLY A 198 -27.74 31.45 18.71
N LEU A 199 -27.50 30.58 17.71
CA LEU A 199 -26.43 29.58 17.76
C LEU A 199 -25.30 29.98 16.83
N TRP A 200 -24.08 30.07 17.35
CA TRP A 200 -22.88 30.30 16.56
C TRP A 200 -22.07 29.01 16.43
N TYR A 201 -21.87 28.56 15.19
CA TYR A 201 -21.08 27.38 14.85
C TYR A 201 -19.74 27.75 14.22
N ASP A 202 -18.73 26.96 14.54
CA ASP A 202 -17.39 27.04 13.96
C ASP A 202 -16.93 25.64 13.55
N VAL A 203 -15.84 25.57 12.78
CA VAL A 203 -15.27 24.31 12.29
C VAL A 203 -14.03 23.95 13.11
N GLY A 204 -14.07 22.78 13.73
CA GLY A 204 -12.93 22.13 14.38
C GLY A 204 -12.18 21.23 13.41
N SER A 205 -10.89 21.04 13.68
CA SER A 205 -10.07 20.06 12.97
C SER A 205 -9.12 19.37 13.93
N GLN A 206 -8.90 18.07 13.72
CA GLN A 206 -7.97 17.24 14.50
C GLN A 206 -7.25 16.27 13.57
N ASN A 207 -5.97 16.01 13.84
CA ASN A 207 -5.22 14.96 13.16
C ASN A 207 -4.94 13.83 14.15
N VAL A 208 -5.26 12.60 13.74
CA VAL A 208 -4.98 11.38 14.50
C VAL A 208 -4.09 10.47 13.67
N THR A 209 -3.02 9.94 14.28
CA THR A 209 -2.15 8.97 13.61
C THR A 209 -2.70 7.56 13.77
N ILE A 210 -2.84 6.86 12.65
CA ILE A 210 -3.32 5.49 12.54
C ILE A 210 -2.13 4.62 12.12
N PRO A 211 -1.49 3.88 13.05
CA PRO A 211 -0.33 3.06 12.71
C PRO A 211 -0.76 1.76 12.05
N VAL A 212 -0.21 1.49 10.87
CA VAL A 212 -0.26 0.17 10.22
C VAL A 212 1.15 -0.38 10.07
N ASN A 213 1.30 -1.70 10.05
CA ASN A 213 2.58 -2.37 9.97
C ASN A 213 2.62 -3.28 8.74
N VAL A 214 3.69 -3.21 7.96
CA VAL A 214 3.99 -4.18 6.91
C VAL A 214 4.90 -5.25 7.49
N LYS A 215 4.44 -6.49 7.45
CA LYS A 215 5.14 -7.65 7.99
C LYS A 215 6.47 -7.88 7.26
N LYS A 216 7.41 -8.49 7.99
CA LYS A 216 8.59 -9.11 7.39
C LYS A 216 8.16 -10.35 6.63
N GLU A 217 8.77 -10.55 5.48
CA GLU A 217 8.58 -11.73 4.64
C GLU A 217 9.90 -12.07 3.95
N ALA A 218 10.06 -13.34 3.58
CA ALA A 218 11.11 -13.78 2.68
C ALA A 218 10.74 -13.47 1.23
N GLN A 219 11.72 -13.03 0.45
CA GLN A 219 11.58 -12.80 -0.99
C GLN A 219 12.78 -13.40 -1.67
N PHE A 220 12.60 -13.95 -2.87
CA PHE A 220 13.67 -14.64 -3.59
C PHE A 220 13.87 -14.05 -4.97
N GLU A 221 15.14 -13.82 -5.33
CA GLU A 221 15.53 -13.39 -6.66
C GLU A 221 16.62 -14.30 -7.21
N VAL A 222 16.60 -14.54 -8.53
CA VAL A 222 17.72 -15.18 -9.23
C VAL A 222 18.73 -14.12 -9.63
N THR A 223 19.84 -14.03 -8.90
CA THR A 223 20.87 -12.99 -9.08
C THR A 223 21.94 -13.38 -10.09
N ASN A 224 22.15 -14.68 -10.32
CA ASN A 224 23.08 -15.17 -11.33
C ASN A 224 22.57 -16.44 -12.00
N VAL A 225 22.75 -16.53 -13.32
CA VAL A 225 22.49 -17.74 -14.10
C VAL A 225 23.72 -18.05 -14.95
N SER A 226 24.20 -19.28 -14.86
CA SER A 226 25.29 -19.78 -15.69
C SER A 226 25.00 -21.21 -16.18
N GLY A 227 25.66 -21.63 -17.25
CA GLY A 227 25.42 -22.92 -17.89
C GLY A 227 25.37 -22.80 -19.39
N HIS A 228 25.36 -23.94 -20.06
CA HIS A 228 25.25 -24.02 -21.52
C HIS A 228 24.07 -24.93 -21.87
N LEU A 229 23.08 -24.38 -22.56
CA LEU A 229 21.92 -25.09 -23.07
C LEU A 229 21.92 -24.98 -24.58
N ALA A 230 22.07 -26.11 -25.28
CA ALA A 230 22.11 -26.16 -26.73
C ALA A 230 20.98 -27.03 -27.28
N ILE A 231 20.45 -26.66 -28.45
CA ILE A 231 19.34 -27.37 -29.11
C ILE A 231 19.69 -28.86 -29.27
N GLY A 232 18.79 -29.75 -28.84
CA GLY A 232 18.94 -31.20 -28.93
C GLY A 232 19.92 -31.83 -27.93
N GLU A 233 20.52 -31.04 -27.04
CA GLU A 233 21.54 -31.48 -26.09
C GLU A 233 21.01 -31.45 -24.64
N GLU A 234 21.66 -32.23 -23.77
CA GLU A 234 21.51 -32.10 -22.32
C GLU A 234 22.53 -31.09 -21.80
N GLY A 235 22.12 -30.25 -20.85
CA GLY A 235 22.98 -29.24 -20.24
C GLY A 235 22.66 -29.04 -18.77
N MET A 236 23.65 -28.50 -18.04
CA MET A 236 23.51 -28.14 -16.63
C MET A 236 23.29 -26.63 -16.54
N LEU A 237 22.25 -26.23 -15.82
CA LEU A 237 21.92 -24.84 -15.53
C LEU A 237 22.16 -24.58 -14.03
N HIS A 238 23.01 -23.61 -13.72
CA HIS A 238 23.26 -23.13 -12.37
C HIS A 238 22.50 -21.82 -12.16
N ALA A 239 21.62 -21.78 -11.17
CA ALA A 239 20.87 -20.59 -10.80
C ALA A 239 21.18 -20.23 -9.34
N THR A 240 21.65 -19.02 -9.11
CA THR A 240 21.91 -18.48 -7.77
C THR A 240 20.67 -17.78 -7.28
N TYR A 241 20.05 -18.32 -6.22
CA TYR A 241 18.90 -17.73 -5.54
C TYR A 241 19.39 -16.94 -4.34
N THR A 242 18.87 -15.73 -4.16
CA THR A 242 19.19 -14.85 -3.03
C THR A 242 17.91 -14.53 -2.28
N ASN A 243 17.93 -14.65 -0.95
CA ASN A 243 16.84 -14.16 -0.12
C ASN A 243 16.96 -12.64 0.00
N THR A 244 16.18 -11.89 -0.77
CA THR A 244 16.14 -10.42 -0.74
C THR A 244 15.14 -9.88 0.30
N GLY A 245 14.40 -10.77 0.97
CA GLY A 245 13.43 -10.41 2.00
C GLY A 245 14.07 -10.13 3.36
N ASP A 246 13.25 -9.68 4.30
CA ASP A 246 13.68 -9.28 5.65
C ASP A 246 13.59 -10.41 6.68
N GLU A 247 13.12 -11.59 6.26
CA GLU A 247 12.93 -12.77 7.10
C GLU A 247 13.89 -13.90 6.67
N PRO A 248 14.65 -14.50 7.61
CA PRO A 248 15.43 -15.69 7.32
C PRO A 248 14.51 -16.89 7.11
N VAL A 249 14.94 -17.83 6.27
CA VAL A 249 14.17 -19.04 5.96
C VAL A 249 14.96 -20.29 6.27
N LYS A 250 14.25 -21.38 6.53
CA LYS A 250 14.84 -22.71 6.73
C LYS A 250 14.38 -23.71 5.71
N ASP A 251 15.21 -24.73 5.49
CA ASP A 251 14.89 -25.89 4.65
C ASP A 251 14.36 -25.51 3.26
N ALA A 252 14.94 -24.48 2.66
CA ALA A 252 14.51 -23.98 1.37
C ALA A 252 14.79 -25.01 0.26
N ILE A 253 13.76 -25.34 -0.51
CA ILE A 253 13.81 -26.24 -1.67
C ILE A 253 13.21 -25.49 -2.84
N VAL A 254 14.01 -25.30 -3.89
CA VAL A 254 13.51 -24.75 -5.15
C VAL A 254 12.98 -25.85 -6.05
N ARG A 255 11.90 -25.57 -6.76
CA ARG A 255 11.35 -26.40 -7.82
C ARG A 255 11.23 -25.58 -9.11
N ILE A 256 11.62 -26.15 -10.25
CA ILE A 256 11.42 -25.55 -11.57
C ILE A 256 10.22 -26.15 -12.30
N SER A 257 9.51 -25.31 -13.03
CA SER A 257 8.48 -25.73 -13.98
C SER A 257 9.05 -25.73 -15.39
N ALA A 258 9.64 -26.87 -15.79
CA ALA A 258 10.16 -27.04 -17.15
C ALA A 258 9.01 -27.22 -18.15
N ALA A 259 8.94 -26.32 -19.14
CA ALA A 259 8.02 -26.39 -20.26
C ALA A 259 8.79 -26.38 -21.58
N ASN A 260 8.14 -26.83 -22.66
CA ASN A 260 8.70 -26.85 -24.02
C ASN A 260 9.45 -25.52 -24.33
N PRO A 261 10.74 -25.55 -24.69
CA PRO A 261 11.53 -26.70 -25.16
C PRO A 261 12.31 -27.48 -24.10
N PHE A 262 12.17 -27.16 -22.82
CA PHE A 262 12.91 -27.84 -21.76
C PHE A 262 12.15 -29.04 -21.21
N SER A 263 12.90 -30.09 -20.90
CA SER A 263 12.44 -31.19 -20.05
C SER A 263 13.53 -31.57 -19.05
N THR A 264 13.12 -32.10 -17.90
CA THR A 264 14.03 -32.55 -16.84
C THR A 264 13.42 -33.76 -16.12
N THR A 265 14.27 -34.59 -15.55
CA THR A 265 13.88 -35.64 -14.59
C THR A 265 14.22 -35.27 -13.14
N ASP A 266 14.89 -34.13 -12.95
CA ASP A 266 15.36 -33.59 -11.67
C ASP A 266 14.99 -32.10 -11.63
N ASP A 267 13.76 -31.82 -11.16
CA ASP A 267 13.15 -30.49 -11.16
C ASP A 267 13.29 -29.76 -9.82
N GLN A 268 14.04 -30.33 -8.86
CA GLN A 268 14.19 -29.79 -7.51
C GLN A 268 15.65 -29.64 -7.09
N ALA A 269 15.94 -28.66 -6.24
CA ALA A 269 17.24 -28.53 -5.59
C ALA A 269 17.08 -28.00 -4.16
N TYR A 270 17.84 -28.56 -3.22
CA TYR A 270 17.90 -28.07 -1.83
C TYR A 270 18.85 -26.88 -1.75
N LEU A 271 18.35 -25.76 -1.24
CA LEU A 271 19.09 -24.52 -1.02
C LEU A 271 19.59 -24.39 0.42
N GLY A 272 18.95 -25.08 1.38
CA GLY A 272 19.30 -25.00 2.79
C GLY A 272 18.62 -23.85 3.52
N ASP A 273 19.24 -23.39 4.60
CA ASP A 273 18.81 -22.20 5.33
C ASP A 273 19.39 -20.97 4.62
N LEU A 274 18.60 -19.90 4.54
CA LEU A 274 19.01 -18.64 3.91
C LEU A 274 18.62 -17.46 4.78
N ASP A 275 19.62 -16.81 5.37
CA ASP A 275 19.45 -15.51 6.03
C ASP A 275 19.09 -14.41 5.02
N SER A 276 18.62 -13.27 5.51
CA SER A 276 18.39 -12.07 4.69
C SER A 276 19.69 -11.64 4.00
N GLY A 277 19.65 -11.56 2.67
CA GLY A 277 20.80 -11.24 1.81
C GLY A 277 21.68 -12.45 1.45
N GLU A 278 21.43 -13.64 1.97
CA GLU A 278 22.21 -14.84 1.67
C GLU A 278 21.82 -15.47 0.34
N SER A 279 22.78 -16.13 -0.32
CA SER A 279 22.58 -16.78 -1.61
C SER A 279 22.98 -18.25 -1.60
N ALA A 280 22.21 -19.10 -2.30
CA ALA A 280 22.54 -20.49 -2.58
C ALA A 280 22.42 -20.81 -4.08
N VAL A 281 23.18 -21.79 -4.54
CA VAL A 281 23.21 -22.21 -5.96
C VAL A 281 22.43 -23.50 -6.14
N ALA A 282 21.38 -23.44 -6.95
CA ALA A 282 20.66 -24.60 -7.45
C ALA A 282 21.25 -25.06 -8.79
N VAL A 283 21.27 -26.37 -9.00
CA VAL A 283 21.77 -27.00 -10.22
C VAL A 283 20.66 -27.84 -10.83
N PHE A 284 20.31 -27.55 -12.09
CA PHE A 284 19.27 -28.27 -12.81
C PHE A 284 19.83 -28.93 -14.07
N LYS A 285 19.55 -30.21 -14.26
CA LYS A 285 19.85 -30.93 -15.50
C LYS A 285 18.70 -30.79 -16.48
N LEU A 286 18.89 -30.08 -17.58
CA LEU A 286 17.86 -29.83 -18.58
C LEU A 286 18.21 -30.51 -19.91
N LYS A 287 17.21 -31.06 -20.58
CA LYS A 287 17.27 -31.42 -22.00
C LYS A 287 16.54 -30.37 -22.82
N VAL A 288 17.18 -29.90 -23.89
CA VAL A 288 16.58 -28.97 -24.85
C VAL A 288 16.05 -29.76 -26.04
N GLY A 289 14.79 -29.55 -26.42
CA GLY A 289 14.18 -30.21 -27.57
C GLY A 289 14.88 -29.86 -28.89
N ASP A 290 14.86 -30.79 -29.85
CA ASP A 290 15.50 -30.63 -31.17
C ASP A 290 14.86 -29.54 -32.03
N THR A 291 13.61 -29.20 -31.74
CA THR A 291 12.83 -28.14 -32.42
C THR A 291 12.87 -26.80 -31.68
N ALA A 292 13.73 -26.68 -30.66
CA ALA A 292 13.94 -25.43 -29.94
C ALA A 292 14.49 -24.35 -30.87
N ILE A 293 14.19 -23.09 -30.55
CA ILE A 293 14.67 -21.94 -31.29
C ILE A 293 15.77 -21.29 -30.47
N GLU A 294 16.88 -20.90 -31.10
CA GLU A 294 17.92 -20.11 -30.47
C GLU A 294 17.38 -18.73 -30.07
N LYS A 295 17.14 -18.53 -28.77
CA LYS A 295 16.66 -17.26 -28.19
C LYS A 295 16.79 -17.28 -26.66
N PRO A 296 16.57 -16.14 -25.98
CA PRO A 296 16.37 -16.11 -24.55
C PRO A 296 15.09 -16.83 -24.13
N TYR A 297 15.15 -17.53 -23.01
CA TYR A 297 14.02 -18.19 -22.36
C TYR A 297 13.96 -17.82 -20.87
N ALA A 298 12.78 -17.96 -20.30
CA ALA A 298 12.56 -17.87 -18.86
C ALA A 298 11.93 -19.18 -18.37
N ILE A 299 12.53 -19.77 -17.34
CA ILE A 299 12.01 -20.95 -16.65
C ILE A 299 11.41 -20.46 -15.33
N ASN A 300 10.16 -20.82 -15.07
CA ASN A 300 9.47 -20.50 -13.82
C ASN A 300 10.01 -21.40 -12.70
N SER A 301 10.15 -20.84 -11.50
CA SER A 301 10.59 -21.56 -10.32
C SER A 301 9.91 -21.04 -9.07
N GLU A 302 9.72 -21.92 -8.08
CA GLU A 302 9.09 -21.62 -6.80
C GLU A 302 9.94 -22.21 -5.69
N ILE A 303 10.07 -21.51 -4.57
CA ILE A 303 10.85 -21.95 -3.42
C ILE A 303 9.86 -22.33 -2.31
N LYS A 304 9.87 -23.59 -1.89
CA LYS A 304 9.23 -24.02 -0.65
C LYS A 304 10.21 -23.82 0.50
N TYR A 305 9.77 -23.24 1.61
CA TYR A 305 10.61 -23.00 2.79
C TYR A 305 9.80 -23.01 4.09
N GLU A 306 10.47 -23.11 5.23
CA GLU A 306 9.88 -22.92 6.56
C GLU A 306 10.13 -21.48 7.04
N ASP A 307 9.06 -20.77 7.41
CA ASP A 307 9.13 -19.41 7.97
C ASP A 307 9.62 -19.42 9.43
N THR A 308 9.91 -18.24 10.01
CA THR A 308 10.41 -18.16 11.40
C THR A 308 9.42 -18.68 12.46
N LYS A 309 8.16 -18.88 12.08
CA LYS A 309 7.10 -19.42 12.93
C LYS A 309 6.93 -20.93 12.77
N GLY A 310 7.72 -21.58 11.92
CA GLY A 310 7.67 -23.02 11.68
C GLY A 310 6.57 -23.43 10.70
N HIS A 311 6.05 -22.51 9.88
CA HIS A 311 5.06 -22.84 8.86
C HIS A 311 5.72 -23.02 7.49
N ASP A 312 5.29 -24.06 6.78
CA ASP A 312 5.61 -24.27 5.36
C ASP A 312 4.98 -23.16 4.50
N ARG A 313 5.82 -22.48 3.71
CA ARG A 313 5.44 -21.45 2.74
C ARG A 313 5.97 -21.79 1.35
N VAL A 314 5.35 -21.18 0.33
CA VAL A 314 5.81 -21.23 -1.06
C VAL A 314 5.97 -19.79 -1.52
N SER A 315 7.10 -19.47 -2.13
CA SER A 315 7.37 -18.14 -2.68
C SER A 315 6.47 -17.82 -3.87
N ASP A 316 6.44 -16.55 -4.25
CA ASP A 316 6.02 -16.17 -5.60
C ASP A 316 6.91 -16.81 -6.67
N ASN A 317 6.43 -16.78 -7.91
CA ASN A 317 7.16 -17.33 -9.04
C ASN A 317 8.41 -16.49 -9.38
N VAL A 318 9.58 -17.10 -9.21
CA VAL A 318 10.89 -16.55 -9.53
C VAL A 318 11.34 -17.04 -10.90
N LYS A 319 11.76 -16.14 -11.79
CA LYS A 319 12.12 -16.49 -13.17
C LYS A 319 13.62 -16.67 -13.35
N ILE A 320 14.04 -17.86 -13.76
CA ILE A 320 15.41 -18.12 -14.23
C ILE A 320 15.51 -17.71 -15.70
N LYS A 321 16.22 -16.63 -16.01
CA LYS A 321 16.46 -16.18 -17.38
C LYS A 321 17.72 -16.85 -17.94
N THR A 322 17.59 -17.56 -19.06
CA THR A 322 18.69 -18.30 -19.70
C THR A 322 18.67 -18.14 -21.21
N GLN A 323 19.78 -18.51 -21.87
CA GLN A 323 19.93 -18.48 -23.32
C GLN A 323 20.06 -19.90 -23.86
N VAL A 324 19.29 -20.24 -24.89
CA VAL A 324 19.52 -21.45 -25.68
C VAL A 324 20.36 -21.08 -26.89
N SER A 325 21.45 -21.81 -27.11
CA SER A 325 22.37 -21.66 -28.25
C SER A 325 22.10 -22.73 -29.33
N ALA A 326 22.58 -22.48 -30.55
CA ALA A 326 22.61 -23.50 -31.59
C ALA A 326 23.36 -24.77 -31.14
N SER A 327 22.95 -25.94 -31.64
CA SER A 327 23.65 -27.20 -31.37
C SER A 327 25.11 -27.11 -31.82
N SER A 328 26.02 -27.61 -30.98
CA SER A 328 27.45 -27.70 -31.30
C SER A 328 27.78 -28.85 -32.26
N ASN A 329 26.81 -29.74 -32.54
CA ASN A 329 26.90 -30.79 -33.54
C ASN A 329 26.79 -30.24 -34.97
N SER A 330 27.74 -29.38 -35.36
CA SER A 330 28.13 -29.31 -36.76
C SER A 330 28.76 -30.64 -37.14
N TYR A 331 27.95 -31.57 -37.66
CA TYR A 331 28.42 -32.61 -38.55
C TYR A 331 28.98 -31.92 -39.81
N THR A 332 30.17 -31.32 -39.72
CA THR A 332 31.03 -31.10 -40.87
C THR A 332 31.63 -32.45 -41.26
N GLY A 333 30.78 -33.37 -41.70
CA GLY A 333 31.16 -34.55 -42.49
C GLY A 333 31.55 -34.14 -43.92
N GLY A 334 32.20 -32.98 -44.08
CA GLY A 334 32.86 -32.60 -45.31
C GLY A 334 34.19 -33.34 -45.36
N LEU A 335 34.38 -34.16 -46.40
CA LEU A 335 35.62 -34.84 -46.74
C LEU A 335 36.85 -33.92 -46.56
N MET A 336 37.48 -33.94 -45.38
CA MET A 336 38.89 -33.62 -45.27
C MET A 336 39.64 -34.80 -45.89
N LEU A 337 39.82 -34.75 -47.20
CA LEU A 337 40.96 -35.46 -47.79
C LEU A 337 42.21 -34.81 -47.15
N PRO A 338 43.02 -35.56 -46.39
CA PRO A 338 44.22 -34.98 -45.80
C PRO A 338 45.06 -34.37 -46.92
N ALA A 339 45.47 -33.10 -46.75
CA ALA A 339 46.21 -32.32 -47.74
C ALA A 339 47.44 -33.05 -48.32
N GLY A 340 47.96 -34.06 -47.61
CA GLY A 340 49.00 -34.97 -48.10
C GLY A 340 48.64 -35.75 -49.36
N PHE A 341 47.37 -36.13 -49.59
CA PHE A 341 46.99 -36.89 -50.79
C PHE A 341 46.95 -36.04 -52.06
N VAL A 342 46.52 -34.77 -51.95
CA VAL A 342 46.51 -33.84 -53.10
C VAL A 342 47.95 -33.47 -53.49
N ILE A 343 48.83 -33.26 -52.50
CA ILE A 343 50.25 -32.98 -52.74
C ILE A 343 50.96 -34.20 -53.34
N ALA A 344 50.71 -35.41 -52.83
CA ALA A 344 51.29 -36.63 -53.38
C ALA A 344 50.85 -36.88 -54.84
N ALA A 345 49.57 -36.65 -55.16
CA ALA A 345 49.07 -36.77 -56.53
C ALA A 345 49.71 -35.75 -57.49
N LEU A 346 49.91 -34.51 -57.05
CA LEU A 346 50.59 -33.47 -57.84
C LEU A 346 52.08 -33.78 -58.04
N VAL A 347 52.76 -34.30 -57.02
CA VAL A 347 54.17 -34.71 -57.13
C VAL A 347 54.34 -35.91 -58.05
N ILE A 348 53.47 -36.92 -57.96
CA ILE A 348 53.47 -38.08 -58.87
C ILE A 348 53.18 -37.62 -60.31
N GLY A 349 52.21 -36.73 -60.51
CA GLY A 349 51.91 -36.14 -61.82
C GLY A 349 53.10 -35.39 -62.43
N ALA A 350 53.82 -34.61 -61.62
CA ALA A 350 55.02 -33.89 -62.05
C ALA A 350 56.19 -34.83 -62.41
N ILE A 351 56.41 -35.89 -61.63
CA ILE A 351 57.45 -36.90 -61.90
C ILE A 351 57.17 -37.67 -63.20
N VAL A 352 55.91 -38.06 -63.44
CA VAL A 352 55.53 -38.76 -64.68
C VAL A 352 55.72 -37.86 -65.91
N LEU A 353 55.38 -36.57 -65.83
CA LEU A 353 55.61 -35.60 -66.91
C LEU A 353 57.11 -35.37 -67.17
N TYR A 354 57.92 -35.33 -66.11
CA TYR A 354 59.37 -35.17 -66.22
C TYR A 354 60.04 -36.38 -66.90
N ILE A 355 59.65 -37.61 -66.53
CA ILE A 355 60.17 -38.84 -67.14
C ILE A 355 59.77 -38.93 -68.62
N ARG A 356 58.53 -38.57 -68.98
CA ARG A 356 58.08 -38.55 -70.39
C ARG A 356 58.85 -37.55 -71.25
N ARG A 357 59.18 -36.37 -70.72
CA ARG A 357 60.02 -35.38 -71.44
C ARG A 357 61.44 -35.89 -71.68
N LYS A 358 62.01 -36.65 -70.73
CA LYS A 358 63.38 -37.16 -70.84
C LYS A 358 63.51 -38.38 -71.75
N GLN A 359 62.45 -39.18 -71.90
CA GLN A 359 62.44 -40.31 -72.86
C GLN A 359 62.17 -39.87 -74.31
N GLY A 360 61.70 -38.65 -74.54
CA GLY A 360 61.58 -38.04 -75.87
C GLY A 360 62.88 -37.39 -76.40
N GLN A 361 63.94 -37.36 -75.59
CA GLN A 361 65.26 -36.87 -76.00
C GLN A 361 66.30 -37.99 -75.83
N LYS A 362 66.32 -38.92 -76.79
CA LYS A 362 67.56 -39.61 -77.15
C LYS A 362 68.03 -39.04 -78.50
N PRO A 363 69.28 -38.55 -78.59
CA PRO A 363 69.85 -38.04 -79.83
C PRO A 363 70.16 -39.18 -80.81
N GLU A 364 69.92 -38.92 -82.09
CA GLU A 364 70.42 -39.70 -83.23
C GLU A 364 71.96 -39.66 -83.24
N GLU A 365 72.57 -40.83 -83.36
CA GLU A 365 73.73 -41.05 -84.25
C GLU A 365 73.38 -42.19 -85.20
#